data_AF-A0A820LFH4-F1
#
_entry.id   AF-A0A820LFH4-F1
#
_cell.length_a   1.000
_cell.length_b   1.000
_cell.length_c   1.000
_cell.angle_alpha   90.00
_cell.angle_beta   90.00
_cell.angle_gamma   90.00
#
_symmetry.space_group_name_H-M   'P 1'
#
loop_
_entity.id
_entity.type
_entity.pdbx_description
1 polymer ?
#
loop_
_entity_poly.entity_id
_entity_poly.type
_entity_poly.pdbx_seq_one_letter_code
_entity_poly.pdbx_strand_id
1 'polypeptide(L)'
;MWKKLFIDEHLSNISLRYHGYTHFFLMEPDTRPIRSYWLDAIVEQIINSHTRESYISTRWWMTGSVYRGFESIGQNAFHINGNALYHLSLSFVQFIELFLKDCRTESQRVLGYDLGLFLYLFKNIDEGKKFWHKFQFSDFIQNCWHTSCNETNTEFLYENPNTYLIHGNRILQTSLTISTKLEWIKFYGIIIFIMPILFLLITIKRMKYFRLKLLYTRNFLLRIFFK
;
A
#
# COMPACT_ATOMS: atom_id res chain seq x y z
N MET A 1 -6.68 -7.12 18.39
CA MET A 1 -7.45 -8.06 17.56
C MET A 1 -7.31 -9.51 18.05
N TRP A 2 -6.12 -10.13 17.99
CA TRP A 2 -5.95 -11.56 18.35
C TRP A 2 -6.45 -11.97 19.72
N LYS A 3 -6.17 -11.17 20.75
CA LYS A 3 -6.70 -11.42 22.09
C LYS A 3 -8.24 -11.55 22.07
N LYS A 4 -8.95 -10.67 21.36
CA LYS A 4 -10.40 -10.69 21.21
C LYS A 4 -10.92 -11.84 20.33
N LEU A 5 -10.21 -12.18 19.25
CA LEU A 5 -10.65 -13.24 18.32
C LEU A 5 -10.39 -14.65 18.86
N PHE A 6 -9.30 -14.83 19.62
CA PHE A 6 -8.74 -16.16 19.92
C PHE A 6 -8.65 -16.51 21.40
N ILE A 7 -8.57 -15.54 22.33
CA ILE A 7 -8.16 -15.81 23.72
C ILE A 7 -9.19 -15.34 24.76
N ASP A 8 -9.72 -14.12 24.66
CA ASP A 8 -10.57 -13.56 25.71
C ASP A 8 -11.98 -14.15 25.71
N GLU A 9 -12.41 -14.66 26.88
CA GLU A 9 -13.78 -15.05 27.24
C GLU A 9 -14.52 -13.97 28.06
N HIS A 10 -14.14 -12.69 27.98
CA HIS A 10 -14.73 -11.71 28.91
C HIS A 10 -16.18 -11.29 28.53
N LEU A 11 -17.08 -11.74 29.41
CA LEU A 11 -18.47 -11.35 29.68
C LEU A 11 -19.54 -11.55 28.59
N SER A 12 -19.19 -11.78 27.32
CA SER A 12 -20.16 -12.29 26.30
C SER A 12 -19.54 -12.78 24.98
N ASN A 13 -18.22 -12.72 24.79
CA ASN A 13 -17.58 -13.12 23.54
C ASN A 13 -16.83 -14.44 23.69
N ILE A 14 -17.44 -15.46 23.13
CA ILE A 14 -16.90 -16.80 22.95
C ILE A 14 -15.86 -16.76 21.80
N SER A 15 -14.71 -17.43 21.94
CA SER A 15 -13.70 -17.48 20.87
C SER A 15 -14.26 -18.11 19.58
N LEU A 16 -13.73 -17.71 18.41
CA LEU A 16 -14.13 -18.32 17.13
C LEU A 16 -14.03 -19.86 17.16
N ARG A 17 -13.01 -20.38 17.83
CA ARG A 17 -12.82 -21.82 17.99
C ARG A 17 -13.93 -22.48 18.80
N TYR A 18 -14.40 -21.85 19.88
CA TYR A 18 -15.52 -22.39 20.66
C TYR A 18 -16.81 -22.43 19.82
N HIS A 19 -17.02 -21.46 18.93
CA HIS A 19 -18.12 -21.50 17.96
C HIS A 19 -17.95 -22.57 16.87
N GLY A 20 -16.90 -23.39 16.91
CA GLY A 20 -16.64 -24.47 15.96
C GLY A 20 -15.93 -24.02 14.69
N TYR A 21 -15.53 -22.74 14.58
CA TYR A 21 -14.73 -22.31 13.44
C TYR A 21 -13.32 -22.91 13.53
N THR A 22 -12.89 -23.53 12.44
CA THR A 22 -11.52 -24.07 12.30
C THR A 22 -10.58 -23.09 11.61
N HIS A 23 -11.13 -22.10 10.89
CA HIS A 23 -10.40 -21.15 10.07
C HIS A 23 -10.95 -19.74 10.22
N PHE A 24 -10.08 -18.77 10.00
CA PHE A 24 -10.44 -17.36 9.90
C PHE A 24 -9.68 -16.74 8.74
N PHE A 25 -10.39 -16.06 7.84
CA PHE A 25 -9.76 -15.31 6.75
C PHE A 25 -9.80 -13.81 7.08
N LEU A 26 -8.62 -13.20 7.20
CA LEU A 26 -8.48 -11.76 7.35
C LEU A 26 -8.27 -11.14 5.96
N MET A 27 -9.08 -10.14 5.63
CA MET A 27 -9.02 -9.43 4.36
C MET A 27 -9.08 -7.93 4.64
N GLU A 28 -8.06 -7.20 4.20
CA GLU A 28 -7.97 -5.75 4.34
C GLU A 28 -8.91 -5.04 3.34
N PRO A 29 -9.36 -3.80 3.62
CA PRO A 29 -10.33 -3.10 2.79
C PRO A 29 -9.90 -2.80 1.34
N ASP A 30 -8.59 -2.76 1.08
CA ASP A 30 -8.02 -2.53 -0.26
C ASP A 30 -7.59 -3.82 -0.96
N THR A 31 -8.04 -4.97 -0.45
CA THR A 31 -7.98 -6.25 -1.16
C THR A 31 -9.24 -6.45 -1.97
N ARG A 32 -9.09 -6.98 -3.18
CA ARG A 32 -10.21 -7.21 -4.09
C ARG A 32 -10.04 -8.51 -4.88
N PRO A 33 -11.16 -9.20 -5.19
CA PRO A 33 -11.12 -10.38 -6.03
C PRO A 33 -10.92 -10.00 -7.50
N ILE A 34 -10.11 -10.79 -8.19
CA ILE A 34 -9.86 -10.69 -9.64
C ILE A 34 -10.34 -11.91 -10.42
N ARG A 35 -10.86 -12.92 -9.72
CA ARG A 35 -11.46 -14.13 -10.30
C ARG A 35 -12.77 -14.45 -9.60
N SER A 36 -13.70 -15.02 -10.37
CA SER A 36 -14.90 -15.67 -9.82
C SER A 36 -14.53 -16.82 -8.90
N TYR A 37 -15.46 -17.22 -8.02
CA TYR A 37 -15.29 -18.38 -7.12
C TYR A 37 -14.08 -18.30 -6.18
N TRP A 38 -13.64 -17.08 -5.83
CA TRP A 38 -12.53 -16.89 -4.90
C TRP A 38 -12.82 -17.44 -3.50
N LEU A 39 -14.09 -17.45 -3.06
CA LEU A 39 -14.49 -18.08 -1.79
C LEU A 39 -14.35 -19.59 -1.86
N ASP A 40 -14.78 -20.23 -2.95
CA ASP A 40 -14.63 -21.67 -3.17
C ASP A 40 -13.15 -22.05 -3.18
N ALA A 41 -12.31 -21.25 -3.83
CA ALA A 41 -10.86 -21.45 -3.83
C ALA A 41 -10.21 -21.29 -2.42
N ILE A 42 -10.79 -20.50 -1.51
CA ILE A 42 -10.38 -20.52 -0.08
C ILE A 42 -10.76 -21.86 0.56
N VAL A 43 -11.99 -22.32 0.33
CA VAL A 43 -12.47 -23.60 0.86
C VAL A 43 -11.63 -24.77 0.34
N GLU A 44 -11.23 -24.75 -0.93
CA GLU A 44 -10.33 -25.74 -1.50
C GLU A 44 -8.94 -25.72 -0.83
N GLN A 45 -8.35 -24.55 -0.57
CA GLN A 45 -7.09 -24.46 0.18
C GLN A 45 -7.20 -25.06 1.59
N ILE A 46 -8.35 -24.82 2.24
CA ILE A 46 -8.66 -25.44 3.53
C ILE A 46 -8.70 -26.96 3.35
N ILE A 47 -9.59 -27.49 2.51
CA ILE A 47 -9.82 -28.93 2.36
C ILE A 47 -8.55 -29.67 1.93
N ASN A 48 -7.83 -29.16 0.93
CA ASN A 48 -6.62 -29.81 0.38
C ASN A 48 -5.47 -29.87 1.39
N SER A 49 -5.50 -29.02 2.41
CA SER A 49 -4.49 -29.02 3.46
C SER A 49 -4.88 -29.82 4.70
N HIS A 50 -6.13 -30.26 4.82
CA HIS A 50 -6.61 -31.02 5.98
C HIS A 50 -6.01 -32.43 6.05
N THR A 51 -5.62 -32.79 7.26
CA THR A 51 -5.40 -34.17 7.68
C THR A 51 -6.36 -34.47 8.83
N ARG A 52 -6.55 -35.75 9.18
CA ARG A 52 -7.41 -36.17 10.31
C ARG A 52 -7.03 -35.52 11.66
N GLU A 53 -5.80 -34.99 11.76
CA GLU A 53 -5.21 -34.38 12.97
C GLU A 53 -5.34 -32.84 13.00
N SER A 54 -5.98 -32.22 12.00
CA SER A 54 -5.99 -30.77 11.79
C SER A 54 -6.55 -29.95 12.97
N TYR A 55 -7.41 -30.54 13.81
CA TYR A 55 -7.96 -29.85 14.97
C TYR A 55 -6.91 -29.56 16.06
N ILE A 56 -5.92 -30.45 16.22
CA ILE A 56 -4.86 -30.33 17.23
C ILE A 56 -3.67 -29.57 16.65
N SER A 57 -3.19 -30.03 15.49
CA SER A 57 -1.97 -29.53 14.86
C SER A 57 -2.08 -29.61 13.34
N THR A 58 -1.49 -28.63 12.68
CA THR A 58 -1.61 -28.46 11.24
C THR A 58 -0.24 -28.24 10.63
N ARG A 59 -0.12 -28.50 9.33
CA ARG A 59 1.12 -28.22 8.59
C ARG A 59 1.42 -26.72 8.51
N TRP A 60 0.39 -25.88 8.64
CA TRP A 60 0.47 -24.43 8.58
C TRP A 60 -0.50 -23.79 9.58
N TRP A 61 -0.14 -22.61 10.09
CA TRP A 61 -0.99 -21.79 10.95
C TRP A 61 -1.50 -20.55 10.23
N MET A 62 -0.67 -19.98 9.36
CA MET A 62 -1.01 -18.82 8.56
C MET A 62 -0.54 -19.07 7.13
N THR A 63 -1.42 -18.77 6.17
CA THR A 63 -1.08 -18.74 4.74
C THR A 63 -1.63 -17.46 4.13
N GLY A 64 -0.81 -16.69 3.44
CA GLY A 64 -1.26 -15.39 2.90
C GLY A 64 -0.35 -14.79 1.85
N SER A 65 -0.45 -13.48 1.68
CA SER A 65 -0.02 -12.84 0.43
C SER A 65 1.48 -12.86 0.17
N VAL A 66 1.85 -12.94 -1.12
CA VAL A 66 3.23 -12.81 -1.61
C VAL A 66 3.44 -11.42 -2.18
N TYR A 67 4.51 -10.73 -1.76
CA TYR A 67 4.89 -9.45 -2.37
C TYR A 67 5.46 -9.67 -3.78
N ARG A 68 4.90 -8.96 -4.77
CA ARG A 68 5.37 -8.99 -6.17
C ARG A 68 5.83 -7.63 -6.66
N GLY A 69 6.26 -6.77 -5.73
CA GLY A 69 6.79 -5.47 -6.12
C GLY A 69 8.27 -5.49 -6.49
N PHE A 70 8.70 -4.42 -7.17
CA PHE A 70 10.09 -4.26 -7.62
C PHE A 70 10.98 -3.57 -6.57
N GLU A 71 10.38 -3.01 -5.51
CA GLU A 71 11.12 -2.31 -4.47
C GLU A 71 11.69 -3.31 -3.45
N SER A 72 12.88 -3.01 -2.91
CA SER A 72 13.46 -3.80 -1.84
C SER A 72 12.69 -3.58 -0.54
N ILE A 73 12.10 -4.65 -0.02
CA ILE A 73 11.26 -4.61 1.19
C ILE A 73 12.01 -4.95 2.49
N GLY A 74 13.30 -5.31 2.41
CA GLY A 74 14.14 -5.56 3.58
C GLY A 74 13.54 -6.60 4.54
N GLN A 75 13.43 -6.27 5.84
CA GLN A 75 12.80 -7.16 6.83
C GLN A 75 11.31 -7.38 6.60
N ASN A 76 10.65 -6.53 5.81
CA ASN A 76 9.26 -6.74 5.40
C ASN A 76 9.13 -7.86 4.35
N ALA A 77 10.23 -8.49 3.92
CA ALA A 77 10.20 -9.71 3.10
C ALA A 77 9.37 -10.84 3.73
N PHE A 78 9.23 -10.82 5.06
CA PHE A 78 8.45 -11.80 5.80
C PHE A 78 7.02 -11.33 6.12
N HIS A 79 6.63 -10.17 5.59
CA HIS A 79 5.32 -9.60 5.79
C HIS A 79 4.32 -10.23 4.81
N ILE A 80 3.43 -11.06 5.34
CA ILE A 80 2.26 -11.66 4.70
C ILE A 80 1.15 -10.61 4.49
N ASN A 81 1.28 -9.43 5.13
CA ASN A 81 0.55 -8.19 4.85
C ASN A 81 -0.97 -8.29 5.02
N GLY A 82 -1.41 -8.62 6.24
CA GLY A 82 -2.80 -8.52 6.72
C GLY A 82 -3.85 -9.39 6.03
N ASN A 83 -3.55 -9.94 4.86
CA ASN A 83 -4.43 -10.72 4.01
C ASN A 83 -3.99 -12.17 4.06
N ALA A 84 -4.58 -12.92 4.98
CA ALA A 84 -4.16 -14.28 5.26
C ALA A 84 -5.30 -15.13 5.80
N LEU A 85 -5.21 -16.42 5.50
CA LEU A 85 -6.00 -17.47 6.09
C LEU A 85 -5.25 -18.00 7.32
N TYR A 86 -5.96 -18.09 8.43
CA TYR A 86 -5.46 -18.55 9.71
C TYR A 86 -6.15 -19.87 10.09
N HIS A 87 -5.37 -20.85 10.52
CA HIS A 87 -5.88 -22.09 11.07
C HIS A 87 -5.98 -21.97 12.60
N LEU A 88 -7.19 -22.14 13.14
CA LEU A 88 -7.49 -22.02 14.57
C LEU A 88 -7.21 -23.32 15.34
N SER A 89 -6.09 -23.98 15.02
CA SER A 89 -5.68 -25.20 15.71
C SER A 89 -5.28 -24.88 17.15
N LEU A 90 -5.38 -25.85 18.05
CA LEU A 90 -4.98 -25.66 19.45
C LEU A 90 -3.53 -25.17 19.57
N SER A 91 -2.63 -25.75 18.78
CA SER A 91 -1.22 -25.36 18.75
C SER A 91 -1.02 -23.90 18.33
N PHE A 92 -1.80 -23.39 17.37
CA PHE A 92 -1.72 -21.98 16.98
C PHE A 92 -2.20 -21.05 18.11
N VAL A 93 -3.32 -21.38 18.76
CA VAL A 93 -3.85 -20.59 19.88
C VAL A 93 -2.82 -20.50 21.02
N GLN A 94 -2.23 -21.64 21.40
CA GLN A 94 -1.18 -21.67 22.42
C GLN A 94 0.04 -20.82 22.03
N PHE A 95 0.45 -20.86 20.75
CA PHE A 95 1.50 -20.00 20.26
C PHE A 95 1.15 -18.50 20.37
N ILE A 96 -0.09 -18.11 20.02
CA ILE A 96 -0.53 -16.72 20.17
C ILE A 96 -0.53 -16.29 21.64
N GLU A 97 -0.91 -17.16 22.58
CA GLU A 97 -0.81 -16.87 24.02
C GLU A 97 0.64 -16.63 24.46
N LEU A 98 1.59 -17.45 23.99
CA LEU A 98 3.02 -17.27 24.26
C LEU A 98 3.52 -15.94 23.69
N PHE A 99 3.19 -15.66 22.43
CA PHE A 99 3.50 -14.39 21.77
C PHE A 99 2.97 -13.18 22.55
N LEU A 100 1.69 -13.19 22.95
CA LEU A 100 1.09 -12.08 23.69
C LEU A 100 1.67 -11.89 25.10
N LYS A 101 2.18 -12.97 25.72
CA LYS A 101 2.88 -12.86 27.01
C LYS A 101 4.21 -12.12 26.90
N ASP A 102 4.90 -12.24 25.76
CA ASP A 102 6.18 -11.55 25.47
C ASP A 102 5.97 -10.13 24.92
N CYS A 103 4.94 -9.91 24.10
CA CYS A 103 4.62 -8.61 23.47
C CYS A 103 3.91 -7.61 24.41
N ARG A 104 4.48 -7.38 25.59
CA ARG A 104 3.92 -6.45 26.60
C ARG A 104 4.21 -4.97 26.30
N THR A 105 5.17 -4.66 25.44
CA THR A 105 5.60 -3.28 25.18
C THR A 105 4.87 -2.66 23.99
N GLU A 106 4.52 -1.38 24.12
CA GLU A 106 3.74 -0.61 23.15
C GLU A 106 4.43 -0.46 21.79
N SER A 107 5.77 -0.52 21.76
CA SER A 107 6.56 -0.39 20.53
C SER A 107 6.32 -1.49 19.50
N GLN A 108 5.83 -2.67 19.91
CA GLN A 108 5.52 -3.77 19.01
C GLN A 108 4.08 -3.73 18.48
N ARG A 109 3.22 -2.86 19.03
CA ARG A 109 1.81 -2.74 18.59
C ARG A 109 1.64 -1.97 17.28
N VAL A 110 2.68 -1.24 16.85
CA VAL A 110 2.64 -0.39 15.66
C VAL A 110 2.92 -1.18 14.37
N LEU A 111 3.45 -2.40 14.49
CA LEU A 111 3.77 -3.25 13.34
C LEU A 111 2.54 -4.05 12.90
N GLY A 112 2.49 -4.40 11.60
CA GLY A 112 1.52 -5.35 11.08
C GLY A 112 1.52 -6.66 11.89
N TYR A 113 0.36 -7.26 12.08
CA TYR A 113 0.18 -8.34 13.05
C TYR A 113 1.08 -9.55 12.80
N ASP A 114 1.19 -9.96 11.55
CA ASP A 114 2.05 -11.04 11.06
C ASP A 114 3.54 -10.70 11.17
N LEU A 115 3.92 -9.44 10.91
CA LEU A 115 5.29 -8.98 11.10
C LEU A 115 5.70 -9.06 12.57
N GLY A 116 4.79 -8.73 13.49
CA GLY A 116 4.99 -8.91 14.93
C GLY A 116 5.29 -10.37 15.30
N LEU A 117 4.50 -11.32 14.78
CA LEU A 117 4.72 -12.76 14.99
C LEU A 117 6.08 -13.21 14.43
N PHE A 118 6.44 -12.75 13.23
CA PHE A 118 7.73 -13.06 12.62
C PHE A 118 8.90 -12.53 13.46
N LEU A 119 8.85 -11.26 13.88
CA LEU A 119 9.91 -10.66 14.69
C LEU A 119 10.04 -11.35 16.06
N TYR A 120 8.92 -11.80 16.63
CA TYR A 120 8.95 -12.62 17.84
C TYR A 120 9.72 -13.94 17.61
N LEU A 121 9.44 -14.67 16.52
CA LEU A 121 10.15 -15.90 16.18
C LEU A 121 11.63 -15.64 15.86
N PHE A 122 11.93 -14.51 15.20
CA PHE A 122 13.30 -14.11 14.88
C PHE A 122 14.12 -13.83 16.14
N LYS A 123 13.52 -13.15 17.12
CA LYS A 123 14.14 -12.90 18.43
C LYS A 123 14.26 -14.16 19.28
N ASN A 124 13.30 -15.09 19.16
CA ASN A 124 13.24 -16.34 19.92
C ASN A 124 13.61 -17.52 19.02
N ILE A 125 14.88 -17.62 18.64
CA ILE A 125 15.35 -18.54 17.59
C ILE A 125 14.95 -20.00 17.80
N ASP A 126 14.85 -20.47 19.05
CA ASP A 126 14.44 -21.85 19.33
C ASP A 126 12.94 -22.08 19.07
N GLU A 127 12.10 -21.09 19.30
CA GLU A 127 10.70 -21.11 18.85
C GLU A 127 10.62 -20.93 17.34
N GLY A 128 11.46 -20.07 16.76
CA GLY A 128 11.63 -19.91 15.32
C GLY A 128 11.89 -21.25 14.62
N LYS A 129 12.90 -22.01 15.06
CA LYS A 129 13.21 -23.35 14.52
C LYS A 129 12.01 -24.29 14.55
N LYS A 130 11.19 -24.21 15.60
CA LYS A 130 9.99 -25.06 15.75
C LYS A 130 8.85 -24.61 14.84
N PHE A 131 8.65 -23.31 14.64
CA PHE A 131 7.39 -22.80 14.12
C PHE A 131 7.47 -22.00 12.83
N TRP A 132 8.64 -21.62 12.33
CA TRP A 132 8.75 -20.84 11.08
C TRP A 132 8.01 -21.48 9.91
N HIS A 133 8.12 -22.81 9.78
CA HIS A 133 7.48 -23.56 8.71
C HIS A 133 5.95 -23.52 8.74
N LYS A 134 5.34 -23.04 9.84
CA LYS A 134 3.89 -22.85 9.96
C LYS A 134 3.39 -21.57 9.27
N PHE A 135 4.30 -20.69 8.86
CA PHE A 135 4.01 -19.42 8.21
C PHE A 135 4.30 -19.59 6.72
N GLN A 136 3.24 -19.60 5.91
CA GLN A 136 3.34 -19.93 4.49
C GLN A 136 2.93 -18.75 3.62
N PHE A 137 3.66 -18.59 2.53
CA PHE A 137 3.30 -17.69 1.44
C PHE A 137 2.43 -18.46 0.45
N SER A 138 1.37 -17.83 -0.04
CA SER A 138 0.43 -18.41 -0.99
C SER A 138 0.22 -17.47 -2.17
N ASP A 139 0.36 -18.01 -3.38
CA ASP A 139 0.07 -17.28 -4.60
C ASP A 139 -1.42 -16.95 -4.77
N PHE A 140 -2.28 -17.42 -3.85
CA PHE A 140 -3.70 -17.08 -3.82
C PHE A 140 -3.96 -15.58 -3.73
N ILE A 141 -3.11 -14.87 -2.96
CA ILE A 141 -3.20 -13.42 -2.74
C ILE A 141 -1.87 -12.81 -3.16
N GLN A 142 -1.90 -11.88 -4.11
CA GLN A 142 -0.71 -11.14 -4.50
C GLN A 142 -0.77 -9.75 -3.86
N ASN A 143 0.29 -9.42 -3.12
CA ASN A 143 0.51 -8.10 -2.58
C ASN A 143 1.24 -7.25 -3.61
N CYS A 144 0.50 -6.29 -4.14
CA CYS A 144 0.89 -5.35 -5.16
C CYS A 144 1.12 -3.95 -4.56
N TRP A 145 1.43 -3.88 -3.28
CA TRP A 145 1.84 -2.63 -2.66
C TRP A 145 3.07 -2.08 -3.41
N HIS A 146 3.05 -0.79 -3.74
CA HIS A 146 4.01 -0.11 -4.62
C HIS A 146 4.06 -0.56 -6.10
N THR A 147 3.33 -1.60 -6.51
CA THR A 147 3.22 -2.02 -7.91
C THR A 147 1.82 -1.93 -8.48
N SER A 148 1.72 -1.56 -9.74
CA SER A 148 0.44 -1.60 -10.45
C SER A 148 0.22 -3.02 -10.96
N CYS A 149 -0.31 -3.92 -10.12
CA CYS A 149 -0.95 -5.13 -10.61
C CYS A 149 -2.23 -4.70 -11.31
N ASN A 150 -2.13 -4.47 -12.61
CA ASN A 150 -3.29 -4.13 -13.41
C ASN A 150 -4.12 -5.42 -13.57
N GLU A 151 -5.30 -5.46 -12.98
CA GLU A 151 -6.23 -6.60 -13.09
C GLU A 151 -6.70 -6.84 -14.52
N THR A 152 -6.65 -5.82 -15.38
CA THR A 152 -6.94 -5.95 -16.81
C THR A 152 -5.72 -6.42 -17.61
N ASN A 153 -4.57 -6.61 -16.95
CA ASN A 153 -3.40 -7.17 -17.60
C ASN A 153 -3.59 -8.68 -17.75
N THR A 154 -3.98 -9.09 -18.95
CA THR A 154 -4.12 -10.51 -19.32
C THR A 154 -2.84 -11.30 -19.09
N GLU A 155 -1.66 -10.67 -19.20
CA GLU A 155 -0.37 -11.29 -18.92
C GLU A 155 -0.25 -11.65 -17.44
N PHE A 156 -0.56 -10.71 -16.53
CA PHE A 156 -0.55 -10.98 -15.09
C PHE A 156 -1.46 -12.14 -14.71
N LEU A 157 -2.68 -12.16 -15.25
CA LEU A 157 -3.65 -13.24 -15.02
C LEU A 157 -3.17 -14.58 -15.60
N TYR A 158 -2.44 -14.57 -16.71
CA TYR A 158 -1.88 -15.76 -17.33
C TYR A 158 -0.69 -16.32 -16.54
N GLU A 159 0.21 -15.45 -16.09
CA GLU A 159 1.39 -15.83 -15.29
C GLU A 159 1.05 -16.25 -13.86
N ASN A 160 -0.08 -15.78 -13.32
CA ASN A 160 -0.51 -16.05 -11.96
C ASN A 160 -1.88 -16.75 -11.95
N PRO A 161 -1.98 -17.99 -12.47
CA PRO A 161 -3.25 -18.71 -12.60
C PRO A 161 -3.91 -19.00 -11.25
N ASN A 162 -3.11 -19.12 -10.18
CA ASN A 162 -3.56 -19.42 -8.83
C ASN A 162 -3.95 -18.19 -8.00
N THR A 163 -3.80 -16.98 -8.55
CA THR A 163 -4.14 -15.74 -7.84
C THR A 163 -5.60 -15.38 -8.03
N TYR A 164 -6.32 -15.27 -6.92
CA TYR A 164 -7.73 -14.88 -6.90
C TYR A 164 -7.95 -13.50 -6.28
N LEU A 165 -7.04 -13.06 -5.42
CA LEU A 165 -7.11 -11.77 -4.74
C LEU A 165 -5.86 -10.94 -5.04
N ILE A 166 -6.05 -9.64 -5.26
CA ILE A 166 -4.97 -8.64 -5.25
C ILE A 166 -5.18 -7.72 -4.06
N HIS A 167 -4.10 -7.52 -3.31
CA HIS A 167 -3.99 -6.50 -2.29
C HIS A 167 -3.15 -5.34 -2.82
N GLY A 168 -3.59 -4.10 -2.60
CA GLY A 168 -2.80 -2.90 -2.84
C GLY A 168 -3.49 -1.95 -3.80
N ASN A 169 -3.84 -0.77 -3.30
CA ASN A 169 -4.57 0.24 -4.03
C ASN A 169 -3.66 1.25 -4.74
N ARG A 170 -2.77 0.79 -5.63
CA ARG A 170 -2.40 1.67 -6.76
C ARG A 170 -3.53 1.61 -7.78
N ILE A 171 -4.67 2.21 -7.41
CA ILE A 171 -5.53 2.83 -8.41
C ILE A 171 -4.60 3.82 -9.08
N LEU A 172 -4.05 3.47 -10.24
CA LEU A 172 -3.45 4.45 -11.12
C LEU A 172 -4.53 5.51 -11.26
N GLN A 173 -4.32 6.67 -10.62
CA GLN A 173 -5.12 7.86 -10.82
C GLN A 173 -4.78 8.39 -12.22
N THR A 174 -4.95 7.55 -13.24
CA THR A 174 -4.63 7.83 -14.64
C THR A 174 -5.53 8.95 -15.17
N SER A 175 -6.67 9.22 -14.51
CA SER A 175 -7.56 10.33 -14.84
C SER A 175 -7.17 11.68 -14.21
N LEU A 176 -6.36 11.72 -13.14
CA LEU A 176 -6.02 12.98 -12.44
C LEU A 176 -4.66 13.57 -12.85
N THR A 177 -3.70 12.74 -13.28
CA THR A 177 -2.38 13.21 -13.71
C THR A 177 -2.36 13.77 -15.14
N ILE A 178 -3.22 13.28 -16.03
CA ILE A 178 -3.33 13.85 -17.39
C ILE A 178 -3.96 15.25 -17.32
N SER A 179 -4.98 15.45 -16.49
CA SER A 179 -5.63 16.74 -16.28
C SER A 179 -4.64 17.79 -15.76
N THR A 180 -3.90 17.46 -14.69
CA THR A 180 -2.94 18.41 -14.09
C THR A 180 -1.77 18.72 -15.01
N LYS A 181 -1.23 17.74 -15.74
CA LYS A 181 -0.13 17.99 -16.70
C LYS A 181 -0.59 18.88 -17.86
N LEU A 182 -1.83 18.71 -18.33
CA LEU A 182 -2.42 19.56 -19.38
C LEU A 182 -2.69 20.99 -18.87
N GLU A 183 -3.12 21.15 -17.62
CA GLU A 183 -3.29 22.45 -16.95
C GLU A 183 -1.95 23.19 -16.83
N TRP A 184 -0.88 22.50 -16.41
CA TRP A 184 0.46 23.09 -16.33
C TRP A 184 0.99 23.52 -17.71
N ILE A 185 0.81 22.70 -18.75
CA ILE A 185 1.20 23.06 -20.12
C ILE A 185 0.43 24.30 -20.60
N LYS A 186 -0.88 24.40 -20.32
CA LYS A 186 -1.67 25.60 -20.64
C LYS A 186 -1.15 26.82 -19.87
N PHE A 187 -0.87 26.68 -18.58
CA PHE A 187 -0.34 27.76 -17.74
C PHE A 187 1.02 28.27 -18.24
N TYR A 188 1.97 27.38 -18.51
CA TYR A 188 3.28 27.76 -19.05
C TYR A 188 3.17 28.33 -20.47
N GLY A 189 2.29 27.79 -21.31
CA GLY A 189 2.00 28.33 -22.64
C GLY A 189 1.49 29.78 -22.57
N ILE A 190 0.60 30.08 -21.62
CA ILE A 190 0.11 31.44 -21.37
C ILE A 190 1.25 32.37 -20.92
N ILE A 191 2.10 31.94 -19.99
CA ILE A 191 3.24 32.75 -19.52
C ILE A 191 4.21 33.05 -20.66
N ILE A 192 4.56 32.04 -21.46
CA ILE A 192 5.46 32.18 -22.61
C ILE A 192 4.89 33.15 -23.65
N PHE A 193 3.57 33.19 -23.83
CA PHE A 193 2.93 34.10 -24.78
C PHE A 193 2.77 35.53 -24.24
N ILE A 194 2.47 35.69 -22.95
CA ILE A 194 2.19 36.98 -22.31
C ILE A 194 3.49 37.76 -22.02
N MET A 195 4.58 37.08 -21.63
CA MET A 195 5.86 37.72 -21.28
C MET A 195 6.45 38.60 -22.40
N PRO A 196 6.54 38.15 -23.67
CA PRO A 196 7.05 38.98 -24.77
C PRO A 196 6.20 40.21 -25.04
N ILE A 197 4.87 40.09 -24.92
CA ILE A 197 3.93 41.21 -25.12
C ILE A 197 4.15 42.27 -24.03
N LEU A 198 4.23 41.85 -22.77
CA LEU A 198 4.53 42.75 -21.64
C LEU A 198 5.88 43.44 -21.81
N PHE A 199 6.90 42.69 -22.21
CA PHE A 199 8.24 43.24 -22.47
C PHE A 199 8.23 44.27 -23.60
N LEU A 200 7.52 43.99 -24.69
CA LEU A 200 7.34 44.93 -25.80
C LEU A 200 6.62 46.21 -25.36
N LEU A 201 5.54 46.08 -24.60
CA LEU A 201 4.78 47.23 -24.06
C LEU A 201 5.63 48.10 -23.13
N ILE A 202 6.43 47.49 -22.25
CA ILE A 202 7.39 48.19 -21.38
C ILE A 202 8.41 48.95 -22.23
N THR A 203 8.94 48.33 -23.28
CA THR A 203 9.93 48.93 -24.19
C THR A 203 9.34 50.13 -24.93
N ILE A 204 8.12 50.01 -25.46
CA ILE A 204 7.38 51.12 -26.10
C ILE A 204 7.17 52.28 -25.11
N LYS A 205 6.76 51.99 -23.87
CA LYS A 205 6.55 53.00 -22.83
C LYS A 205 7.85 53.74 -22.49
N ARG A 206 8.97 53.02 -22.35
CA ARG A 206 10.30 53.61 -22.11
C ARG A 206 10.75 54.50 -23.26
N MET A 207 10.55 54.08 -24.52
CA MET A 207 10.87 54.90 -25.70
C MET A 207 10.04 56.19 -25.75
N LYS A 208 8.74 56.13 -25.43
CA LYS A 208 7.88 57.34 -25.36
C LYS A 208 8.38 58.31 -24.29
N TYR A 209 8.72 57.80 -23.09
CA TYR A 209 9.26 58.63 -22.01
C TYR A 209 10.60 59.28 -22.40
N PHE A 210 11.49 58.51 -23.04
CA PHE A 210 12.77 59.02 -23.51
C PHE A 210 12.61 60.11 -24.57
N ARG A 211 11.69 59.95 -25.54
CA ARG A 211 11.36 60.99 -26.53
C ARG A 211 10.81 62.26 -25.90
N LEU A 212 9.92 62.14 -24.91
CA LEU A 212 9.40 63.30 -24.16
C LEU A 212 10.51 64.03 -23.40
N LYS A 213 11.42 63.28 -22.76
CA LYS A 213 12.58 63.85 -22.05
C LYS A 213 13.51 64.60 -23.01
N LEU A 214 13.80 64.04 -24.18
CA LEU A 214 14.58 64.67 -25.25
C LEU A 214 13.94 65.96 -25.78
N LEU A 215 12.62 65.97 -25.98
CA LEU A 215 11.89 67.17 -26.40
C LEU A 215 11.95 68.26 -25.33
N TYR A 216 11.82 67.88 -24.05
CA TYR A 216 11.92 68.80 -22.94
C TYR A 216 13.32 69.42 -22.82
N THR A 217 14.39 68.61 -22.88
CA THR A 217 15.77 69.14 -22.87
C THR A 217 16.08 70.00 -24.09
N ARG A 218 15.61 69.63 -25.28
CA ARG A 218 15.78 70.47 -26.49
C ARG A 218 15.11 71.83 -26.33
N ASN A 219 13.86 71.87 -25.86
CA ASN A 219 13.13 73.12 -25.62
C ASN A 219 13.77 73.96 -24.50
N PHE A 220 14.32 73.31 -23.46
CA PHE A 220 15.05 73.99 -22.39
C PHE A 220 16.34 74.64 -22.91
N LEU A 221 17.15 73.92 -23.72
CA LEU A 221 18.37 74.46 -24.32
C LEU A 221 18.07 75.63 -25.28
N LEU A 222 17.04 75.50 -26.13
CA LEU A 222 16.62 76.60 -27.02
C LEU A 222 16.25 77.87 -26.22
N ARG A 223 15.64 77.74 -25.04
CA ARG A 223 15.34 78.89 -24.16
C ARG A 223 16.58 79.53 -23.53
N ILE A 224 17.67 78.78 -23.37
CA ILE A 224 18.95 79.31 -22.85
C ILE A 224 19.69 80.07 -23.93
N PHE A 225 19.73 79.55 -25.16
CA PHE A 225 20.54 80.12 -26.25
C PHE A 225 19.89 81.31 -26.97
N PHE A 226 18.57 81.46 -26.90
CA PHE A 226 17.82 82.52 -27.60
C PHE A 226 17.20 83.56 -26.64
N LYS A 227 17.81 83.77 -25.48
CA LYS A 227 17.52 84.85 -24.53
C LYS A 227 18.68 85.82 -24.49
#